data_AF-A0A2D3VZ89-F1
#
_entry.id   AF-A0A2D3VZ89-F1
#
_cell.length_a   1.000
_cell.length_b   1.000
_cell.length_c   1.000
_cell.angle_alpha   90.00
_cell.angle_beta   90.00
_cell.angle_gamma   90.00
#
_symmetry.space_group_name_H-M   'P 1'
#
loop_
_entity.id
_entity.type
_entity.pdbx_description
1 polymer ?
#
loop_
_entity_poly.entity_id
_entity_poly.type
_entity_poly.pdbx_seq_one_letter_code
_entity_poly.pdbx_strand_id
1 'polypeptide(L)'
;AESEVISLIAKKESAANICYGVHESIASRLASMAKKFAVKSEHIVFTGGGALNPFLRYLLSQKLEKEVIAPAHPQLIGSIGAALAGLEVS
;
A
#
# COMPACT_ATOMS: atom_id res chain seq x y z
N ALA A 1 -6.94 -12.37 5.21
CA ALA A 1 -7.64 -11.08 5.34
C ALA A 1 -9.12 -11.27 5.67
N GLU A 2 -9.99 -11.65 4.73
CA GLU A 2 -11.45 -11.74 5.00
C GLU A 2 -11.80 -12.75 6.12
N SER A 3 -11.26 -13.96 6.06
CA SER A 3 -11.50 -14.98 7.10
C SER A 3 -10.92 -14.60 8.47
N GLU A 4 -9.84 -13.82 8.53
CA GLU A 4 -9.27 -13.31 9.79
C GLU A 4 -10.20 -12.26 10.42
N VAL A 5 -10.78 -11.36 9.61
CA VAL A 5 -11.77 -10.37 10.07
C VAL A 5 -12.98 -11.06 10.68
N ILE A 6 -13.53 -12.07 9.99
CA ILE A 6 -14.67 -12.85 10.49
C ILE A 6 -14.34 -13.49 11.84
N SER A 7 -13.12 -14.04 12.00
CA SER A 7 -12.69 -14.64 13.26
C SER A 7 -12.58 -13.63 14.42
N LEU A 8 -12.13 -12.40 14.16
CA LEU A 8 -12.01 -11.35 15.16
C LEU A 8 -13.37 -10.77 15.56
N ILE A 9 -14.28 -10.64 14.60
CA ILE A 9 -15.68 -10.27 14.86
C ILE A 9 -16.33 -11.32 15.78
N ALA A 10 -16.14 -12.61 15.47
CA ALA A 10 -16.68 -13.69 16.31
C ALA A 10 -16.12 -13.68 17.75
N LYS A 11 -14.88 -13.21 17.92
CA LYS A 11 -14.23 -13.01 19.22
C LYS A 11 -14.65 -11.74 19.95
N LYS A 12 -15.59 -10.95 19.40
CA LYS A 12 -16.03 -9.64 19.92
C LYS A 12 -14.88 -8.63 20.07
N GLU A 13 -13.91 -8.71 19.17
CA GLU A 13 -12.78 -7.79 19.17
C GLU A 13 -13.23 -6.37 18.81
N SER A 14 -12.53 -5.35 19.29
CA SER A 14 -12.90 -3.97 18.99
C SER A 14 -12.78 -3.66 17.50
N ALA A 15 -13.68 -2.83 16.97
CA ALA A 15 -13.63 -2.40 15.57
C ALA A 15 -12.28 -1.76 15.22
N ALA A 16 -11.69 -1.00 16.14
CA ALA A 16 -10.37 -0.40 15.96
C ALA A 16 -9.27 -1.47 15.78
N ASN A 17 -9.26 -2.51 16.61
CA ASN A 17 -8.31 -3.61 16.50
C ASN A 17 -8.49 -4.40 15.20
N ILE A 18 -9.73 -4.64 14.80
CA ILE A 18 -10.05 -5.31 13.52
C ILE A 18 -9.54 -4.48 12.34
N CYS A 19 -9.87 -3.19 12.31
CA CYS A 19 -9.39 -2.28 11.27
C CYS A 19 -7.86 -2.23 11.23
N TYR A 20 -7.19 -2.15 12.38
CA TYR A 20 -5.74 -2.20 12.46
C TYR A 20 -5.19 -3.51 11.87
N GLY A 21 -5.73 -4.66 12.30
CA GLY A 21 -5.29 -5.97 11.82
C GLY A 21 -5.43 -6.13 10.30
N VAL A 22 -6.49 -5.60 9.70
CA VAL A 22 -6.68 -5.57 8.24
C VAL A 22 -5.60 -4.74 7.56
N HIS A 23 -5.38 -3.50 8.01
CA HIS A 23 -4.36 -2.62 7.44
C HIS A 23 -2.96 -3.22 7.59
N GLU A 24 -2.68 -3.81 8.75
CA GLU A 24 -1.42 -4.46 9.07
C GLU A 24 -1.14 -5.67 8.17
N SER A 25 -2.15 -6.52 7.94
CA SER A 25 -2.07 -7.66 7.02
C SER A 25 -1.76 -7.22 5.59
N ILE A 26 -2.46 -6.18 5.10
CA ILE A 26 -2.23 -5.60 3.77
C ILE A 26 -0.83 -5.00 3.68
N ALA A 27 -0.44 -4.16 4.65
CA ALA A 27 0.87 -3.51 4.67
C ALA A 27 2.01 -4.52 4.73
N SER A 28 1.87 -5.59 5.53
CA SER A 28 2.88 -6.65 5.64
C SER A 28 3.09 -7.39 4.32
N ARG A 29 1.98 -7.75 3.64
CA ARG A 29 2.04 -8.38 2.32
C ARG A 29 2.74 -7.49 1.30
N LEU A 30 2.33 -6.23 1.21
CA LEU A 30 2.92 -5.25 0.29
C LEU A 30 4.40 -5.01 0.58
N ALA A 31 4.78 -4.86 1.85
CA ALA A 31 6.16 -4.66 2.25
C ALA A 31 7.04 -5.87 1.91
N SER A 32 6.55 -7.10 2.13
CA SER A 32 7.25 -8.33 1.74
C SER A 32 7.55 -8.39 0.24
N MET A 33 6.57 -7.99 -0.59
CA MET A 33 6.76 -7.92 -2.04
C MET A 33 7.76 -6.82 -2.43
N ALA A 34 7.63 -5.63 -1.84
CA ALA A 34 8.47 -4.49 -2.16
C ALA A 34 9.92 -4.66 -1.70
N LYS A 35 10.20 -5.32 -0.56
CA LYS A 35 11.56 -5.54 -0.04
C LYS A 35 12.52 -6.20 -1.04
N LYS A 36 11.99 -7.01 -1.96
CA LYS A 36 12.79 -7.65 -3.02
C LYS A 36 13.38 -6.63 -4.02
N PHE A 37 12.77 -5.46 -4.14
CA PHE A 37 13.11 -4.43 -5.12
C PHE A 37 13.53 -3.10 -4.47
N ALA A 38 13.13 -2.85 -3.22
CA ALA A 38 13.33 -1.61 -2.47
C ALA A 38 14.77 -1.34 -2.01
N VAL A 39 15.76 -2.12 -2.46
CA VAL A 39 17.11 -2.13 -1.87
C VAL A 39 17.93 -0.88 -2.21
N LYS A 40 17.62 -0.19 -3.32
CA LYS A 40 18.50 0.87 -3.87
C LYS A 40 18.03 2.31 -3.63
N SER A 41 16.79 2.53 -3.21
CA SER A 41 16.21 3.88 -3.08
C SER A 41 15.69 4.13 -1.67
N GLU A 42 15.98 5.31 -1.13
CA GLU A 42 15.44 5.79 0.16
C GLU A 42 13.96 6.17 0.06
N HIS A 43 13.50 6.52 -1.15
CA HIS A 43 12.12 6.88 -1.43
C HIS A 43 11.38 5.76 -2.16
N ILE A 44 10.18 5.45 -1.70
CA ILE A 44 9.23 4.52 -2.30
C ILE A 44 8.01 5.31 -2.75
N VAL A 45 7.70 5.25 -4.04
CA VAL A 45 6.46 5.85 -4.56
C VAL A 45 5.34 4.82 -4.47
N PHE A 46 4.30 5.14 -3.69
CA PHE A 46 3.09 4.33 -3.60
C PHE A 46 1.97 4.95 -4.43
N THR A 47 1.41 4.16 -5.35
CA THR A 47 0.38 4.58 -6.31
C THR A 47 -0.84 3.65 -6.24
N GLY A 48 -1.89 3.97 -7.00
CA GLY A 48 -3.16 3.24 -6.98
C GLY A 48 -4.08 3.64 -5.82
N GLY A 49 -5.18 2.90 -5.64
CA GLY A 49 -6.21 3.24 -4.64
C GLY A 49 -5.72 3.16 -3.19
N GLY A 50 -4.82 2.21 -2.88
CA GLY A 50 -4.27 2.06 -1.53
C GLY A 50 -3.46 3.26 -1.06
N ALA A 51 -2.87 4.03 -1.99
CA ALA A 51 -2.09 5.21 -1.68
C ALA A 51 -2.93 6.42 -1.22
N LEU A 52 -4.26 6.38 -1.42
CA LEU A 52 -5.18 7.38 -0.86
C LEU A 52 -5.36 7.24 0.65
N ASN A 53 -5.01 6.08 1.21
CA ASN A 53 -5.11 5.83 2.64
C ASN A 53 -3.81 6.24 3.35
N PRO A 54 -3.81 7.33 4.14
CA PRO A 54 -2.60 7.81 4.80
C PRO A 54 -2.09 6.85 5.89
N PHE A 55 -2.99 6.08 6.53
CA PHE A 55 -2.61 5.11 7.54
C PHE A 55 -1.89 3.91 6.93
N LEU A 56 -2.36 3.42 5.78
CA LEU A 56 -1.68 2.36 5.04
C LEU A 56 -0.29 2.79 4.57
N ARG A 57 -0.15 4.03 4.07
CA ARG A 57 1.16 4.63 3.75
C ARG A 57 2.09 4.67 4.95
N TYR A 58 1.59 5.10 6.11
CA TYR A 58 2.35 5.14 7.35
C TYR A 58 2.86 3.75 7.75
N LEU A 59 1.98 2.74 7.78
CA LEU A 59 2.37 1.37 8.10
C LEU A 59 3.40 0.81 7.11
N LEU A 60 3.24 1.09 5.82
CA LEU A 60 4.22 0.71 4.81
C LEU A 60 5.58 1.34 5.04
N SER A 61 5.62 2.63 5.37
CA SER A 61 6.86 3.34 5.67
C SER A 61 7.59 2.72 6.87
N GLN A 62 6.86 2.40 7.95
CA GLN A 62 7.44 1.72 9.11
C GLN A 62 8.00 0.34 8.76
N LYS A 63 7.30 -0.44 7.94
CA LYS A 63 7.72 -1.81 7.58
C LYS A 63 8.88 -1.88 6.60
N LEU A 64 9.00 -0.87 5.74
CA LEU A 64 10.05 -0.75 4.75
C LEU A 64 11.26 0.05 5.27
N GLU A 65 11.11 0.71 6.41
CA GLU A 65 12.11 1.60 7.01
C GLU A 65 12.58 2.66 5.99
N LYS A 66 11.62 3.17 5.20
CA LYS A 66 11.85 4.06 4.06
C LYS A 66 10.74 5.09 3.97
N GLU A 67 11.03 6.20 3.30
CA GLU A 67 10.01 7.20 3.03
C GLU A 67 9.04 6.70 1.96
N VAL A 68 7.74 6.64 2.30
CA VAL A 68 6.68 6.26 1.35
C VAL A 68 5.91 7.52 0.96
N ILE A 69 6.13 7.96 -0.28
CA ILE A 69 5.48 9.13 -0.86
C ILE A 69 4.33 8.70 -1.77
N ALA A 70 3.30 9.52 -1.87
CA ALA A 70 2.25 9.34 -2.88
C ALA A 70 2.11 10.62 -3.71
N PRO A 71 1.96 10.50 -5.03
CA PRO A 71 1.71 11.65 -5.89
C PRO A 71 0.30 12.21 -5.65
N ALA A 72 0.02 13.41 -6.14
CA ALA A 72 -1.26 14.09 -5.93
C ALA A 72 -2.48 13.27 -6.42
N HIS A 73 -2.32 12.52 -7.51
CA HIS A 73 -3.37 11.70 -8.10
C HIS A 73 -2.88 10.25 -8.29
N PRO A 74 -2.76 9.46 -7.20
CA PRO A 74 -2.10 8.16 -7.25
C PRO A 74 -2.83 7.12 -8.11
N GLN A 75 -4.16 7.23 -8.25
CA GLN A 75 -4.95 6.32 -9.07
C GLN A 75 -4.73 6.53 -10.58
N LEU A 76 -4.29 7.72 -11.01
CA LEU A 76 -4.13 8.05 -12.43
C LEU A 76 -2.77 7.66 -12.99
N ILE A 77 -1.78 7.39 -12.13
CA ILE A 77 -0.38 7.17 -12.54
C ILE A 77 -0.24 6.04 -13.57
N GLY A 78 -1.00 4.94 -13.42
CA GLY A 78 -0.97 3.85 -14.38
C GLY A 78 -1.46 4.26 -15.77
N SER A 79 -2.56 5.02 -15.85
CA SER A 79 -3.08 5.54 -17.12
C SER A 79 -2.17 6.56 -17.78
N ILE A 80 -1.53 7.43 -16.98
CA ILE A 80 -0.55 8.40 -17.47
C ILE A 80 0.66 7.66 -18.05
N GLY A 81 1.17 6.64 -17.35
CA GLY A 81 2.28 5.82 -17.85
C GLY A 81 1.93 5.12 -19.17
N ALA A 82 0.72 4.59 -19.31
CA ALA A 82 0.26 3.97 -20.56
C ALA A 82 0.18 4.99 -21.72
N ALA A 83 -0.31 6.20 -21.47
CA ALA A 83 -0.38 7.25 -22.47
C ALA A 83 1.02 7.70 -22.94
N LEU A 84 1.95 7.87 -22.00
CA LEU A 84 3.35 8.21 -22.31
C LEU A 84 4.03 7.10 -23.12
N ALA A 85 3.85 5.84 -22.73
CA ALA A 85 4.40 4.72 -23.48
C ALA A 85 3.85 4.65 -24.93
N GLY A 86 2.58 4.96 -25.13
CA GLY A 86 2.00 5.05 -26.49
C GLY A 86 2.60 6.17 -27.33
N LEU A 87 2.90 7.32 -26.70
CA LEU A 87 3.57 8.44 -27.34
C LEU A 87 5.01 8.11 -27.73
N GLU A 88 5.76 7.41 -26.87
CA GLU A 88 7.16 7.03 -27.12
C GLU A 88 7.33 6.04 -28.29
N VAL A 89 6.28 5.28 -28.60
CA VAL A 89 6.27 4.28 -29.69
C VAL A 89 5.74 4.86 -31.01
N SER A 90 5.19 6.08 -31.00
CA SER A 90 4.68 6.79 -32.19
C SER A 90 5.79 7.59 -32.87
#